data_AF-A0A0F7CL31-F1
#
_entry.id   AF-A0A0F7CL31-F1
#
_cell.length_a   1.000
_cell.length_b   1.000
_cell.length_c   1.000
_cell.angle_alpha   90.00
_cell.angle_beta   90.00
_cell.angle_gamma   90.00
#
_symmetry.space_group_name_H-M   'P 1'
#
loop_
_entity.id
_entity.type
_entity.pdbx_description
1 polymer ?
#
loop_
_entity_poly.entity_id
_entity_poly.type
_entity_poly.pdbx_seq_one_letter_code
_entity_poly.pdbx_strand_id
1 'polypeptide(L)'
;MDEFERIIFWVWRIGDSEKTLVELSRNAATAKEALELLKKYSLVVVRKKGRIYLVSLSEKGLNVYRKLGELREFLGIPVPSERREQPAITESQGALTGLESVPTFVADNPWLKVLAQRGRERVGL
;
A
#
# COMPACT_ATOMS: atom_id res chain seq x y z
N MET A 1 17.25 -11.12 17.25
CA MET A 1 16.54 -11.54 16.03
C MET A 1 17.59 -12.01 15.06
N ASP A 2 17.54 -13.29 14.74
CA ASP A 2 18.55 -13.93 13.90
C ASP A 2 18.44 -13.48 12.44
N GLU A 3 19.48 -13.69 11.65
CA GLU A 3 19.52 -13.29 10.24
C GLU A 3 18.34 -13.89 9.45
N PHE A 4 18.00 -15.15 9.73
CA PHE A 4 16.87 -15.86 9.13
C PHE A 4 15.52 -15.20 9.44
N GLU A 5 15.28 -14.84 10.70
CA GLU A 5 14.05 -14.16 11.13
C GLU A 5 13.91 -12.78 10.46
N ARG A 6 15.03 -12.05 10.33
CA ARG A 6 15.05 -10.77 9.61
C ARG A 6 14.67 -10.95 8.14
N ILE A 7 15.18 -11.99 7.48
CA ILE A 7 14.82 -12.29 6.07
C ILE A 7 13.33 -12.57 5.96
N ILE A 8 12.78 -13.46 6.78
CA ILE A 8 11.34 -13.79 6.77
C ILE A 8 10.51 -12.53 6.95
N PHE A 9 10.86 -11.69 7.94
CA PHE A 9 10.16 -10.46 8.21
C PHE A 9 10.14 -9.52 7.00
N TRP A 10 11.30 -9.27 6.37
CA TRP A 10 11.37 -8.35 5.24
C TRP A 10 10.74 -8.90 3.98
N VAL A 11 10.87 -10.20 3.70
CA VAL A 11 10.19 -10.86 2.58
C VAL A 11 8.67 -10.74 2.74
N TRP A 12 8.15 -11.03 3.93
CA TRP A 12 6.73 -10.87 4.24
C TRP A 12 6.26 -9.41 4.08
N ARG A 13 7.06 -8.46 4.56
CA ARG A 13 6.73 -7.03 4.52
C ARG A 13 6.71 -6.43 3.11
N ILE A 14 7.51 -6.96 2.19
CA ILE A 14 7.47 -6.55 0.78
C ILE A 14 6.22 -7.16 0.11
N GLY A 15 5.97 -8.44 0.36
CA GLY A 15 4.85 -9.17 -0.21
C GLY A 15 4.95 -9.34 -1.73
N ASP A 16 3.81 -9.47 -2.40
CA ASP A 16 3.75 -9.61 -3.87
C ASP A 16 3.89 -8.28 -4.64
N SER A 17 3.96 -7.16 -3.90
CA SER A 17 3.87 -5.82 -4.45
C SER A 17 5.24 -5.12 -4.56
N GLU A 18 5.32 -4.14 -5.47
CA GLU A 18 6.48 -3.23 -5.50
C GLU A 18 6.36 -2.22 -4.34
N LYS A 19 7.44 -2.07 -3.56
CA LYS A 19 7.53 -1.09 -2.47
C LYS A 19 8.62 -0.07 -2.74
N THR A 20 8.38 1.17 -2.36
CA THR A 20 9.43 2.18 -2.28
C THR A 20 10.32 1.94 -1.05
N LEU A 21 11.53 2.52 -1.05
CA LEU A 21 12.41 2.53 0.12
C LEU A 21 11.72 3.06 1.40
N VAL A 22 10.87 4.08 1.26
CA VAL A 22 10.17 4.72 2.37
C VAL A 22 9.03 3.84 2.91
N GLU A 23 8.32 3.13 2.03
CA GLU A 23 7.31 2.15 2.41
C GLU A 23 7.94 0.93 3.11
N LEU A 24 9.15 0.54 2.69
CA LEU A 24 9.92 -0.50 3.35
C LEU A 24 10.24 -0.09 4.79
N SER A 25 10.87 1.07 4.98
CA SER A 25 11.09 1.66 6.31
C SER A 25 11.25 3.18 6.23
N ARG A 26 10.66 3.89 7.20
CA ARG A 26 10.88 5.33 7.39
C ARG A 26 12.34 5.65 7.75
N ASN A 27 13.04 4.71 8.37
CA ASN A 27 14.47 4.84 8.67
C ASN A 27 15.29 4.34 7.48
N ALA A 28 16.00 5.27 6.83
CA ALA A 28 16.82 4.99 5.65
C ALA A 28 17.96 3.99 5.93
N ALA A 29 18.58 4.03 7.12
CA ALA A 29 19.63 3.09 7.48
C ALA A 29 19.07 1.66 7.55
N THR A 30 17.93 1.48 8.21
CA THR A 30 17.25 0.19 8.31
C THR A 30 16.77 -0.32 6.95
N ALA A 31 16.23 0.56 6.10
CA ALA A 31 15.82 0.18 4.74
C ALA A 31 17.02 -0.30 3.91
N LYS A 32 18.16 0.37 4.05
CA LYS A 32 19.40 0.01 3.35
C LYS A 32 19.95 -1.33 3.84
N GLU A 33 20.03 -1.55 5.15
CA GLU A 33 20.43 -2.84 5.73
C GLU A 33 19.52 -3.98 5.28
N ALA A 34 18.20 -3.76 5.28
CA ALA A 34 17.23 -4.75 4.82
C ALA A 34 17.47 -5.11 3.34
N LEU A 35 17.73 -4.10 2.49
CA LEU A 35 18.05 -4.31 1.08
C LEU A 35 19.36 -5.05 0.87
N GLU A 36 20.42 -4.70 1.60
CA GLU A 36 21.70 -5.39 1.52
C GLU A 36 21.55 -6.87 1.93
N LEU A 37 20.82 -7.12 3.02
CA LEU A 37 20.50 -8.46 3.48
C LEU A 37 19.74 -9.27 2.43
N LEU A 38 18.65 -8.73 1.88
CA LEU A 38 17.85 -9.44 0.88
C LEU A 38 18.58 -9.61 -0.46
N LYS A 39 19.44 -8.65 -0.84
CA LYS A 39 20.29 -8.76 -2.03
C LYS A 39 21.35 -9.84 -1.89
N LYS A 40 21.96 -9.99 -0.71
CA LYS A 40 22.94 -11.05 -0.42
C LYS A 40 22.41 -12.45 -0.78
N TYR A 41 21.11 -12.68 -0.59
CA TYR A 41 20.46 -13.97 -0.90
C TYR A 41 19.72 -14.00 -2.25
N SER A 42 19.85 -12.93 -3.05
CA SER A 42 19.17 -12.73 -4.32
C SER A 42 17.65 -12.82 -4.21
N LEU A 43 17.08 -12.31 -3.13
CA LEU A 43 15.63 -12.37 -2.88
C LEU A 43 14.87 -11.17 -3.45
N VAL A 44 15.56 -10.08 -3.79
CA VAL A 44 14.94 -8.83 -4.27
C VAL A 44 15.54 -8.31 -5.57
N VAL A 45 14.71 -7.60 -6.32
CA VAL A 45 15.08 -6.82 -7.49
C VAL A 45 14.84 -5.34 -7.19
N VAL A 46 15.81 -4.49 -7.51
CA VAL A 46 15.69 -3.04 -7.32
C VAL A 46 15.67 -2.38 -8.69
N ARG A 47 14.60 -1.61 -8.96
CA ARG A 47 14.44 -0.83 -10.19
C ARG A 47 14.43 0.65 -9.84
N LYS A 48 15.06 1.46 -10.70
CA LYS A 48 15.05 2.91 -10.56
C LYS A 48 14.03 3.49 -11.54
N LYS A 49 13.02 4.19 -11.03
CA LYS A 49 12.01 4.91 -11.83
C LYS A 49 12.14 6.40 -11.54
N GLY A 50 12.90 7.10 -12.39
CA GLY A 50 13.25 8.50 -12.17
C GLY A 50 14.11 8.69 -10.92
N ARG A 51 13.56 9.39 -9.90
CA ARG A 51 14.22 9.64 -8.62
C ARG A 51 13.88 8.60 -7.53
N ILE A 52 12.98 7.67 -7.80
CA ILE A 52 12.46 6.71 -6.82
C ILE A 52 13.06 5.33 -7.06
N TYR A 53 13.44 4.65 -5.98
CA TYR A 53 13.84 3.24 -6.00
C TYR A 53 12.64 2.38 -5.63
N LEU A 54 12.29 1.47 -6.54
CA LEU A 54 11.26 0.46 -6.36
C LEU A 54 11.93 -0.88 -6.06
N VAL A 55 11.44 -1.54 -5.04
CA VAL A 55 11.93 -2.81 -4.52
C VAL A 55 10.82 -3.82 -4.69
N SER A 56 11.11 -4.92 -5.38
CA SER A 56 10.21 -6.06 -5.55
C SER A 56 10.92 -7.34 -5.14
N LEU A 57 10.15 -8.37 -4.79
CA LEU A 57 10.72 -9.70 -4.65
C LEU A 57 11.11 -10.25 -6.03
N SER A 58 12.26 -10.91 -6.08
CA SER A 58 12.63 -11.79 -7.20
C SER A 58 11.72 -13.02 -7.25
N GLU A 59 11.80 -13.84 -8.31
CA GLU A 59 11.10 -15.14 -8.36
C GLU A 59 11.42 -16.03 -7.14
N LYS A 60 12.68 -16.05 -6.72
CA LYS A 60 13.12 -16.77 -5.52
C LYS A 60 12.48 -16.20 -4.25
N GLY A 61 12.44 -14.88 -4.13
CA GLY A 61 11.79 -14.18 -3.02
C GLY A 61 10.29 -14.46 -2.96
N LEU A 62 9.60 -14.43 -4.10
CA LEU A 62 8.18 -14.75 -4.22
C LEU A 62 7.89 -16.20 -3.81
N ASN A 63 8.75 -17.14 -4.18
CA ASN A 63 8.60 -18.53 -3.75
C ASN A 63 8.70 -18.66 -2.21
N VAL A 64 9.67 -17.97 -1.60
CA VAL A 64 9.78 -17.91 -0.12
C VAL A 64 8.52 -17.29 0.49
N TYR A 65 8.04 -16.17 -0.05
CA TYR A 65 6.82 -15.52 0.41
C TYR A 65 5.59 -16.45 0.34
N ARG A 66 5.40 -17.17 -0.77
CA ARG A 66 4.30 -18.14 -0.94
C ARG A 66 4.38 -19.28 0.08
N LYS A 67 5.56 -19.88 0.26
CA LYS A 67 5.78 -20.94 1.25
C LYS A 67 5.52 -20.47 2.68
N LEU A 68 5.85 -19.22 2.99
CA LEU A 68 5.53 -18.61 4.29
C LEU A 68 4.01 -18.45 4.47
N GLY A 69 3.29 -18.09 3.40
CA GLY A 69 1.83 -18.05 3.37
C GLY A 69 1.21 -19.43 3.63
N GLU A 70 1.63 -20.44 2.85
CA GLU A 70 1.20 -21.84 3.00
C GLU A 70 1.45 -22.36 4.42
N LEU A 71 2.64 -22.08 4.98
CA LEU A 71 2.99 -22.48 6.34
C LEU A 71 2.10 -21.81 7.39
N ARG A 72 1.79 -20.52 7.23
CA ARG A 72 0.88 -19.81 8.14
C ARG A 72 -0.54 -20.36 8.08
N GLU A 73 -1.04 -20.65 6.89
CA GLU A 73 -2.34 -21.28 6.68
C GLU A 73 -2.39 -22.66 7.33
N PHE A 74 -1.36 -23.47 7.12
CA PHE A 74 -1.22 -24.78 7.77
C PHE A 74 -1.22 -24.68 9.30
N LEU A 75 -0.58 -23.66 9.85
CA LEU A 75 -0.53 -23.41 11.30
C LEU A 75 -1.78 -22.68 11.84
N GLY A 76 -2.75 -22.35 10.98
CA GLY A 76 -3.94 -21.58 11.37
C GLY A 76 -3.64 -20.15 11.82
N ILE A 77 -2.48 -19.60 11.46
CA ILE A 77 -2.08 -18.25 11.83
C ILE A 77 -2.74 -17.28 10.84
N PRO A 78 -3.63 -16.38 11.29
CA PRO A 78 -4.27 -15.45 10.38
C PRO A 78 -3.22 -14.59 9.67
N VAL A 79 -3.38 -14.47 8.35
CA VAL A 79 -2.65 -13.47 7.56
C VAL A 79 -3.08 -12.11 8.11
N PRO A 80 -2.16 -11.29 8.64
CA PRO A 80 -2.50 -9.92 8.98
C PRO A 80 -3.04 -9.32 7.69
N SER A 81 -4.31 -8.96 7.67
CA SER A 81 -4.90 -8.23 6.55
C SER A 81 -4.03 -7.02 6.33
N GLU A 82 -3.18 -7.06 5.31
CA GLU A 82 -2.46 -5.87 4.87
C GLU A 82 -3.53 -4.83 4.65
N ARG A 83 -3.44 -3.72 5.41
CA ARG A 83 -4.37 -2.59 5.33
C ARG A 83 -4.54 -2.21 3.87
N ARG A 84 -5.61 -2.69 3.28
CA ARG A 84 -6.05 -2.38 1.93
C ARG A 84 -6.96 -1.17 2.04
N GLU A 85 -6.36 -0.03 2.33
CA GLU A 85 -6.99 1.28 2.15
C GLU A 85 -5.98 2.23 1.51
N GLN A 86 -5.58 1.91 0.28
CA GLN A 86 -5.54 2.98 -0.71
C GLN A 86 -6.98 3.13 -1.19
N PRO A 87 -7.64 4.30 -1.02
CA PRO A 87 -8.87 4.54 -1.72
C PRO A 87 -8.55 4.43 -3.20
N ALA A 88 -9.14 3.43 -3.85
CA ALA A 88 -9.24 3.44 -5.30
C ALA A 88 -9.86 4.80 -5.66
N ILE A 89 -9.10 5.62 -6.37
CA ILE A 89 -9.64 6.77 -7.07
C ILE A 89 -10.44 6.14 -8.21
N THR A 90 -11.64 5.66 -7.89
CA THR A 90 -12.61 5.25 -8.88
C THR A 90 -12.97 6.51 -9.63
N GLU A 91 -12.50 6.57 -10.86
CA GLU A 91 -12.90 7.54 -11.86
C GLU A 91 -14.41 7.70 -11.80
N SER A 92 -14.84 8.92 -11.50
CA SER A 92 -16.22 9.35 -11.53
C SER A 92 -16.79 9.12 -12.93
N GLN A 93 -17.46 7.99 -13.14
CA GLN A 93 -18.42 7.83 -14.21
C GLN A 93 -19.79 7.64 -13.57
N GLY A 94 -20.70 8.53 -13.97
CA GLY A 94 -21.91 8.87 -13.24
C GLY A 94 -22.90 7.73 -13.05
N ALA A 95 -23.58 7.80 -11.91
CA ALA A 95 -24.94 7.31 -11.72
C ALA A 95 -25.64 8.28 -10.75
N LEU A 96 -26.19 9.36 -11.30
CA LEU A 96 -27.16 10.22 -10.64
C LEU A 96 -28.46 9.44 -10.48
N THR A 97 -28.64 8.72 -9.37
CA THR A 97 -29.93 8.16 -8.99
C THR A 97 -30.01 8.06 -7.47
N GLY A 98 -30.94 8.81 -6.87
CA GLY A 98 -31.35 8.65 -5.47
C GLY A 98 -30.94 9.77 -4.51
N LEU A 99 -31.36 11.02 -4.78
CA LEU A 99 -31.37 12.10 -3.78
C LEU A 99 -32.60 11.93 -2.86
N GLU A 100 -32.62 10.86 -2.07
CA GLU A 100 -33.57 10.75 -0.95
C GLU A 100 -32.88 11.20 0.34
N SER A 101 -33.18 12.44 0.69
CA SER A 101 -32.92 13.11 1.97
C SER A 101 -31.46 13.11 2.46
N VAL A 102 -30.78 14.23 2.20
CA VAL A 102 -29.58 14.61 2.97
C VAL A 102 -29.95 14.66 4.46
N PRO A 103 -29.23 13.97 5.37
CA PRO A 103 -29.50 14.04 6.80
C PRO A 103 -29.48 15.49 7.31
N THR A 104 -30.38 15.85 8.23
CA THR A 104 -30.55 17.23 8.73
C THR A 104 -29.29 17.84 9.31
N PHE A 105 -28.42 17.05 9.96
CA PHE A 105 -27.14 17.53 10.48
C PHE A 105 -26.12 17.92 9.39
N VAL A 106 -26.33 17.47 8.15
CA VAL A 106 -25.49 17.81 6.99
C VAL A 106 -26.04 19.03 6.27
N ALA A 107 -27.37 19.21 6.22
CA ALA A 107 -28.02 20.29 5.52
C ALA A 107 -27.58 21.69 5.97
N ASP A 108 -27.34 21.87 7.28
CA ASP A 108 -26.94 23.16 7.86
C ASP A 108 -25.42 23.38 7.93
N ASN A 109 -24.62 22.54 7.26
CA ASN A 109 -23.17 22.68 7.31
C ASN A 109 -22.69 23.86 6.44
N PRO A 110 -22.09 24.93 7.03
CA PRO A 110 -21.63 26.11 6.28
C PRO A 110 -20.55 25.77 5.25
N TRP A 111 -19.78 24.71 5.46
CA TRP A 111 -18.73 24.28 4.52
C TRP A 111 -19.29 23.75 3.20
N LEU A 112 -20.52 23.22 3.17
CA LEU A 112 -21.14 22.77 1.91
C LEU A 112 -21.37 23.93 0.95
N LYS A 113 -21.72 25.12 1.45
CA LYS A 113 -21.86 26.33 0.62
C LYS A 113 -20.52 26.74 0.03
N VAL A 114 -19.45 26.71 0.83
CA VAL A 114 -18.09 27.04 0.39
C VAL A 114 -17.59 26.04 -0.67
N LEU A 115 -17.84 24.75 -0.46
CA LEU A 115 -17.46 23.69 -1.40
C LEU A 115 -18.28 23.79 -2.70
N ALA A 116 -19.58 24.06 -2.61
CA ALA A 116 -20.43 24.25 -3.79
C ALA A 116 -20.03 25.48 -4.61
N GLN A 117 -19.57 26.55 -3.95
CA GLN A 117 -19.10 27.76 -4.63
C GLN A 117 -17.76 27.52 -5.34
N ARG A 118 -16.79 26.90 -4.66
CA ARG A 118 -15.50 26.53 -5.26
C ARG A 118 -15.61 25.46 -6.35
N GLY A 119 -16.58 24.55 -6.23
CA GLY A 119 -16.87 23.56 -7.25
C GLY A 119 -17.36 24.20 -8.56
N ARG A 120 -18.25 25.20 -8.47
CA ARG A 120 -18.76 25.93 -9.64
C ARG A 120 -17.67 26.72 -10.36
N GLU A 121 -16.81 27.41 -9.62
CA GLU A 121 -15.66 28.12 -10.19
C GLU A 121 -14.70 27.20 -10.97
N ARG A 122 -14.56 25.94 -10.56
CA ARG A 122 -13.71 24.95 -11.25
C ARG A 122 -14.36 24.31 -12.47
N VAL A 123 -15.69 24.22 -12.50
CA VAL A 123 -16.46 23.60 -13.58
C VAL A 123 -16.86 24.61 -14.66
N GLY A 124 -16.67 25.92 -14.42
CA GLY A 124 -16.94 26.95 -15.41
C GLY A 124 -18.44 27.13 -15.71
N LEU A 125 -19.27 27.08 -14.67
CA LEU A 125 -20.70 27.42 -14.71
C LEU A 125 -20.98 28.67 -13.89
#